data_AF-U3U2S2-F1
#
_entry.id   AF-U3U2S2-F1
#
_cell.length_a   1.000
_cell.length_b   1.000
_cell.length_c   1.000
_cell.angle_alpha   90.00
_cell.angle_beta   90.00
_cell.angle_gamma   90.00
#
_symmetry.space_group_name_H-M   'P 1'
#
loop_
_entity.id
_entity.type
_entity.pdbx_description
1 polymer ?
#
loop_
_entity_poly.entity_id
_entity_poly.type
_entity_poly.pdbx_seq_one_letter_code
_entity_poly.pdbx_strand_id
1 'polypeptide(L)'
;MSSIINSAMSGPSAAQAALSTTSNNISNYTVGGYSRQTILLSQANSTLQGSNYYGNGVNVTGVQREYDEFITAQLRVNSANYSAVNSQYNQISNIDDLLSTSTTSLSDSIQSFFTNVQNVVSNADDPSARQSMLSYAQGLVNQFQTTAQYLTSMQNSVNTDIKASVEQINTYSSQIADLNTQIAKLTTGGGSAPNDLLDQCDQLINNLNGLVGVNVSQQDGNYIVSMGNTTLVNGSKTT
;
A
#
# COMPACT_ATOMS: atom_id res chain seq x y z
N MET A 1 -20.62 -34.60 40.91
CA MET A 1 -19.93 -33.42 41.50
C MET A 1 -18.93 -32.78 40.54
N SER A 2 -18.17 -33.54 39.75
CA SER A 2 -17.22 -33.01 38.75
C SER A 2 -17.85 -32.11 37.67
N SER A 3 -19.07 -32.41 37.20
CA SER A 3 -19.76 -31.61 36.15
C SER A 3 -20.21 -30.21 36.65
N ILE A 4 -20.72 -30.07 37.89
CA ILE A 4 -21.10 -28.75 38.45
C ILE A 4 -19.88 -27.85 38.66
N ILE A 5 -18.77 -28.39 39.17
CA ILE A 5 -17.55 -27.60 39.39
C ILE A 5 -16.95 -27.14 38.06
N ASN A 6 -16.87 -28.02 37.06
CA ASN A 6 -16.41 -27.64 35.72
C ASN A 6 -17.31 -26.60 35.06
N SER A 7 -18.63 -26.76 35.15
CA SER A 7 -19.58 -25.76 34.63
C SER A 7 -19.45 -24.41 35.36
N ALA A 8 -19.26 -24.42 36.68
CA ALA A 8 -19.10 -23.20 37.48
C ALA A 8 -17.77 -22.47 37.20
N MET A 9 -16.70 -23.21 36.88
CA MET A 9 -15.40 -22.63 36.50
C MET A 9 -15.36 -22.12 35.05
N SER A 10 -16.18 -22.69 34.15
CA SER A 10 -16.19 -22.34 32.73
C SER A 10 -16.52 -20.87 32.45
N GLY A 11 -17.46 -20.28 33.18
CA GLY A 11 -17.87 -18.87 33.04
C GLY A 11 -16.75 -17.89 33.40
N PRO A 12 -16.14 -17.98 34.60
CA PRO A 12 -14.98 -17.17 34.97
C PRO A 12 -13.79 -17.31 34.01
N SER A 13 -13.48 -18.52 33.54
CA SER A 13 -12.41 -18.73 32.55
C SER A 13 -12.72 -18.03 31.20
N ALA A 14 -13.97 -18.12 30.72
CA ALA A 14 -14.39 -17.39 29.53
C ALA A 14 -14.32 -15.87 29.72
N ALA A 15 -14.70 -15.36 30.91
CA ALA A 15 -14.59 -13.94 31.24
C ALA A 15 -13.13 -13.47 31.29
N GLN A 16 -12.21 -14.29 31.84
CA GLN A 16 -10.78 -14.00 31.83
C GLN A 16 -10.23 -13.92 30.41
N ALA A 17 -10.61 -14.84 29.52
CA ALA A 17 -10.22 -14.80 28.12
C ALA A 17 -10.77 -13.54 27.42
N ALA A 18 -12.03 -13.17 27.66
CA ALA A 18 -12.63 -11.95 27.13
C ALA A 18 -11.90 -10.68 27.58
N LEU A 19 -11.51 -10.62 28.87
CA LEU A 19 -10.72 -9.52 29.41
C LEU A 19 -9.31 -9.47 28.79
N SER A 20 -8.69 -10.63 28.55
CA SER A 20 -7.40 -10.71 27.87
C SER A 20 -7.48 -10.19 26.43
N THR A 21 -8.49 -10.60 25.65
CA THR A 21 -8.74 -10.08 24.31
C THR A 21 -8.99 -8.57 24.32
N THR A 22 -9.77 -8.09 25.29
CA THR A 22 -10.02 -6.64 25.46
C THR A 22 -8.74 -5.88 25.80
N SER A 23 -7.90 -6.43 26.69
CA SER A 23 -6.60 -5.86 27.04
C SER A 23 -5.66 -5.79 25.83
N ASN A 24 -5.64 -6.86 25.00
CA ASN A 24 -4.88 -6.90 23.76
C ASN A 24 -5.36 -5.81 22.77
N ASN A 25 -6.68 -5.70 22.57
CA ASN A 25 -7.26 -4.65 21.73
C ASN A 25 -6.89 -3.24 22.19
N ILE A 26 -6.95 -2.97 23.50
CA ILE A 26 -6.59 -1.66 24.07
C ILE A 26 -5.10 -1.39 23.84
N SER A 27 -4.25 -2.39 24.06
CA SER A 27 -2.80 -2.26 23.89
C SER A 27 -2.39 -2.01 22.45
N ASN A 28 -3.14 -2.55 21.49
CA ASN A 28 -2.82 -2.47 20.06
C ASN A 28 -3.70 -1.50 19.26
N TYR A 29 -4.56 -0.71 19.91
CA TYR A 29 -5.53 0.14 19.19
C TYR A 29 -4.86 1.17 18.24
N THR A 30 -3.63 1.60 18.53
CA THR A 30 -2.86 2.53 17.68
C THR A 30 -1.93 1.84 16.69
N VAL A 31 -1.80 0.50 16.74
CA VAL A 31 -0.91 -0.24 15.85
C VAL A 31 -1.55 -0.31 14.47
N GLY A 32 -0.92 0.31 13.48
CA GLY A 32 -1.41 0.28 12.10
C GLY A 32 -1.54 -1.14 11.58
N GLY A 33 -2.69 -1.47 10.99
CA GLY A 33 -2.98 -2.81 10.47
C GLY A 33 -3.59 -3.79 11.48
N TYR A 34 -3.68 -3.43 12.77
CA TYR A 34 -4.33 -4.26 13.77
C TYR A 34 -5.84 -4.34 13.57
N SER A 35 -6.38 -5.55 13.51
CA SER A 35 -7.83 -5.79 13.51
C SER A 35 -8.33 -6.04 14.92
N ARG A 36 -9.41 -5.35 15.33
CA ARG A 36 -10.05 -5.62 16.62
C ARG A 36 -10.43 -7.09 16.69
N GLN A 37 -10.13 -7.73 17.81
CA GLN A 37 -10.43 -9.13 18.04
C GLN A 37 -11.64 -9.31 18.97
N THR A 38 -12.48 -10.30 18.69
CA THR A 38 -13.62 -10.69 19.53
C THR A 38 -13.51 -12.17 19.91
N ILE A 39 -13.83 -12.47 21.17
CA ILE A 39 -13.89 -13.83 21.66
C ILE A 39 -15.16 -14.53 21.15
N LEU A 40 -15.01 -15.75 20.65
CA LEU A 40 -16.10 -16.62 20.28
C LEU A 40 -16.41 -17.57 21.43
N LEU A 41 -17.66 -17.58 21.85
CA LEU A 41 -18.17 -18.44 22.91
C LEU A 41 -19.22 -19.39 22.34
N SER A 42 -19.17 -20.66 22.74
CA SER A 42 -20.23 -21.62 22.45
C SER A 42 -20.71 -22.28 23.73
N GLN A 43 -21.98 -22.70 23.73
CA GLN A 43 -22.48 -23.53 24.82
C GLN A 43 -21.70 -24.86 24.83
N ALA A 44 -21.28 -25.32 26.01
CA ALA A 44 -20.73 -26.65 26.17
C ALA A 44 -21.83 -27.70 26.02
N ASN A 45 -21.54 -28.81 25.33
CA ASN A 45 -22.49 -29.91 25.11
C ASN A 45 -23.12 -30.35 26.44
N SER A 46 -24.43 -30.54 26.46
CA SER A 46 -25.14 -30.98 27.67
C SER A 46 -24.84 -32.45 28.00
N THR A 47 -24.83 -32.81 29.28
CA THR A 47 -24.70 -34.21 29.73
C THR A 47 -26.09 -34.79 30.05
N LEU A 48 -26.36 -35.98 29.54
CA LEU A 48 -27.56 -36.75 29.89
C LEU A 48 -27.32 -37.46 31.24
N GLN A 49 -28.19 -37.21 32.21
CA GLN A 49 -28.19 -37.92 33.49
C GLN A 49 -29.60 -38.38 33.82
N GLY A 50 -29.80 -39.71 33.82
CA GLY A 50 -31.15 -40.29 33.86
C GLY A 50 -31.92 -39.95 32.57
N SER A 51 -33.10 -39.34 32.71
CA SER A 51 -33.94 -38.91 31.58
C SER A 51 -33.86 -37.40 31.29
N ASN A 52 -32.95 -36.65 31.94
CA ASN A 52 -32.84 -35.20 31.82
C ASN A 52 -31.47 -34.76 31.30
N TYR A 53 -31.44 -33.70 30.48
CA TYR A 53 -30.22 -33.06 30.02
C TYR A 53 -29.84 -31.88 30.93
N TYR A 54 -28.56 -31.82 31.30
CA TYR A 54 -28.00 -30.74 32.09
C TYR A 54 -26.89 -30.03 31.31
N GLY A 55 -26.93 -28.70 31.25
CA GLY A 55 -25.90 -27.90 30.58
C GLY A 55 -24.57 -27.94 31.31
N ASN A 56 -23.46 -27.86 30.57
CA ASN A 56 -22.10 -27.93 31.13
C ASN A 56 -21.36 -26.57 31.09
N GLY A 57 -22.08 -25.46 30.93
CA GLY A 57 -21.50 -24.12 30.88
C GLY A 57 -21.11 -23.68 29.47
N VAL A 58 -19.99 -22.96 29.35
CA VAL A 58 -19.55 -22.29 28.12
C VAL A 58 -18.12 -22.68 27.75
N ASN A 59 -17.83 -22.76 26.46
CA ASN A 59 -16.48 -22.96 25.92
C ASN A 59 -16.05 -21.71 25.15
N VAL A 60 -14.76 -21.38 25.24
CA VAL A 60 -14.13 -20.44 24.31
C VAL A 60 -13.76 -21.23 23.05
N THR A 61 -14.43 -20.93 21.94
CA THR A 61 -14.20 -21.64 20.66
C THR A 61 -13.11 -20.98 19.82
N GLY A 62 -12.76 -19.73 20.11
CA GLY A 62 -11.64 -19.05 19.48
C GLY A 62 -11.66 -17.55 19.72
N VAL A 63 -10.73 -16.88 19.04
CA VAL A 63 -10.68 -15.42 18.94
C VAL A 63 -10.60 -15.10 17.46
N GLN A 64 -11.52 -14.28 16.97
CA GLN A 64 -11.58 -13.89 15.56
C GLN A 64 -11.32 -12.40 15.38
N ARG A 65 -10.91 -12.00 14.18
CA ARG A 65 -10.79 -10.60 13.77
C ARG A 65 -12.16 -10.06 13.35
N GLU A 66 -12.43 -8.82 13.73
CA GLU A 66 -13.57 -8.03 13.28
C GLU A 66 -13.12 -7.12 12.14
N TYR A 67 -13.49 -7.48 10.91
CA TYR A 67 -13.27 -6.66 9.73
C TYR A 67 -14.38 -6.89 8.71
N ASP A 68 -14.56 -5.91 7.82
CA ASP A 68 -15.50 -6.01 6.71
C ASP A 68 -14.71 -6.16 5.41
N GLU A 69 -14.83 -7.33 4.79
CA GLU A 69 -14.12 -7.66 3.55
C GLU A 69 -14.49 -6.75 2.39
N PHE A 70 -15.78 -6.35 2.30
CA PHE A 70 -16.24 -5.46 1.24
C PHE A 70 -15.65 -4.05 1.39
N ILE A 71 -15.64 -3.50 2.61
CA ILE A 71 -15.03 -2.19 2.88
C ILE A 71 -13.52 -2.25 2.62
N THR A 72 -12.83 -3.31 3.07
CA THR A 72 -11.40 -3.49 2.81
C THR A 72 -11.09 -3.58 1.32
N ALA A 73 -11.89 -4.31 0.54
CA ALA A 73 -11.75 -4.38 -0.91
C ALA A 73 -11.95 -3.01 -1.58
N GLN A 74 -12.98 -2.26 -1.19
CA GLN A 74 -13.23 -0.90 -1.66
C GLN A 74 -12.09 0.05 -1.30
N LEU A 75 -11.54 -0.06 -0.08
CA LEU A 75 -10.42 0.75 0.36
C LEU A 75 -9.18 0.47 -0.49
N ARG A 76 -8.88 -0.80 -0.79
CA ARG A 76 -7.74 -1.18 -1.64
C ARG A 76 -7.85 -0.55 -3.03
N VAL A 77 -9.01 -0.67 -3.68
CA VAL A 77 -9.24 -0.06 -5.01
C VAL A 77 -9.02 1.46 -4.98
N ASN A 78 -9.62 2.15 -4.01
CA ASN A 78 -9.50 3.60 -3.92
C ASN A 78 -8.09 4.07 -3.54
N SER A 79 -7.39 3.32 -2.68
CA SER A 79 -6.02 3.63 -2.28
C SER A 79 -5.05 3.47 -3.45
N ALA A 80 -5.22 2.43 -4.28
CA ALA A 80 -4.41 2.25 -5.49
C ALA A 80 -4.63 3.40 -6.49
N ASN A 81 -5.88 3.80 -6.71
CA ASN A 81 -6.22 4.93 -7.57
C ASN A 81 -5.63 6.25 -7.05
N TYR A 82 -5.73 6.50 -5.74
CA TYR A 82 -5.14 7.66 -5.11
C TYR A 82 -3.62 7.67 -5.28
N SER A 83 -2.93 6.56 -5.00
CA SER A 83 -1.48 6.45 -5.17
C SER A 83 -1.05 6.74 -6.61
N ALA A 84 -1.78 6.22 -7.60
CA ALA A 84 -1.50 6.45 -9.01
C ALA A 84 -1.63 7.93 -9.39
N VAL A 85 -2.74 8.58 -9.04
CA VAL A 85 -2.99 9.99 -9.35
C VAL A 85 -2.02 10.91 -8.59
N ASN A 86 -1.74 10.63 -7.32
CA ASN A 86 -0.80 11.40 -6.53
C ASN A 86 0.63 11.30 -7.07
N SER A 87 1.05 10.11 -7.52
CA SER A 87 2.35 9.91 -8.16
C SER A 87 2.45 10.70 -9.47
N GLN A 88 1.41 10.66 -10.30
CA GLN A 88 1.34 11.45 -11.53
C GLN A 88 1.38 12.96 -11.24
N TYR A 89 0.62 13.42 -10.25
CA TYR A 89 0.59 14.82 -9.84
C TYR A 89 1.98 15.32 -9.45
N ASN A 90 2.72 14.57 -8.63
CA ASN A 90 4.07 14.95 -8.21
C ASN A 90 5.03 15.11 -9.41
N GLN A 91 4.96 14.21 -10.39
CA GLN A 91 5.81 14.30 -11.59
C GLN A 91 5.42 15.48 -12.49
N ILE A 92 4.12 15.75 -12.66
CA ILE A 92 3.63 16.90 -13.42
C ILE A 92 3.98 18.22 -12.72
N SER A 93 3.87 18.29 -11.39
CA SER A 93 4.24 19.47 -10.60
C SER A 93 5.70 19.85 -10.84
N ASN A 94 6.62 18.88 -10.91
CA ASN A 94 8.03 19.16 -11.20
C ASN A 94 8.23 19.77 -12.61
N ILE A 95 7.43 19.34 -13.60
CA ILE A 95 7.45 19.94 -14.94
C ILE A 95 6.87 21.36 -14.90
N ASP A 96 5.77 21.56 -14.17
CA ASP A 96 5.14 22.88 -14.02
C ASP A 96 6.09 23.87 -13.35
N ASP A 97 6.77 23.46 -12.27
CA ASP A 97 7.78 24.25 -11.58
C ASP A 97 8.94 24.63 -12.52
N LEU A 98 9.38 23.72 -13.40
CA LEU A 98 10.41 24.00 -14.41
C LEU A 98 9.94 25.06 -15.43
N LEU A 99 8.71 24.93 -15.93
CA LEU A 99 8.19 25.74 -17.03
C LEU A 99 7.60 27.09 -16.57
N SER A 100 7.18 27.19 -15.31
CA SER A 100 6.56 28.39 -14.73
C SER A 100 7.57 29.41 -14.21
N THR A 101 8.87 29.11 -14.23
CA THR A 101 9.90 30.06 -13.75
C THR A 101 9.92 31.35 -14.58
N SER A 102 9.75 32.50 -13.92
CA SER A 102 9.64 33.81 -14.58
C SER A 102 10.98 34.51 -14.84
N THR A 103 12.08 34.03 -14.24
CA THR A 103 13.42 34.65 -14.36
C THR A 103 14.28 34.02 -15.45
N THR A 104 13.98 32.78 -15.83
CA THR A 104 14.68 31.98 -16.85
C THR A 104 13.70 31.34 -17.81
N SER A 105 12.57 32.01 -18.07
CA SER A 105 11.54 31.43 -18.93
C SER A 105 12.07 31.32 -20.37
N LEU A 106 11.71 30.21 -21.01
CA LEU A 106 12.04 30.01 -22.42
C LEU A 106 11.39 31.10 -23.29
N SER A 107 10.20 31.55 -22.91
CA SER A 107 9.48 32.64 -23.59
C SER A 107 10.26 33.96 -23.54
N ASP A 108 10.83 34.34 -22.41
CA ASP A 108 11.64 35.57 -22.29
C ASP A 108 12.94 35.46 -23.09
N SER A 109 13.54 34.26 -23.13
CA SER A 109 14.73 33.99 -23.93
C SER A 109 14.45 34.12 -25.43
N ILE A 110 13.30 33.58 -25.90
CA ILE A 110 12.83 33.70 -27.28
C ILE A 110 12.54 35.16 -27.62
N GLN A 111 11.82 35.87 -26.74
CA GLN A 111 11.48 37.28 -26.93
C GLN A 111 12.74 38.15 -27.02
N SER A 112 13.73 37.90 -26.15
CA SER A 112 14.99 38.62 -26.13
C SER A 112 15.83 38.38 -27.40
N PHE A 113 15.83 37.14 -27.90
CA PHE A 113 16.46 36.80 -29.18
C PHE A 113 15.83 37.58 -30.33
N PHE A 114 14.50 37.54 -30.49
CA PHE A 114 13.82 38.25 -31.58
C PHE A 114 13.92 39.78 -31.46
N THR A 115 13.97 40.32 -30.24
CA THR A 115 14.24 41.75 -30.01
C THR A 115 15.63 42.14 -30.53
N ASN A 116 16.63 41.27 -30.35
CA ASN A 116 17.98 41.52 -30.87
C ASN A 116 18.08 41.30 -32.39
N VAL A 117 17.32 40.36 -32.95
CA VAL A 117 17.18 40.24 -34.41
C VAL A 117 16.63 41.54 -35.00
N GLN A 118 15.61 42.15 -34.37
CA GLN A 118 15.08 43.44 -34.81
C GLN A 118 16.12 44.57 -34.73
N ASN A 119 17.00 44.56 -33.73
CA ASN A 119 18.10 45.53 -33.63
C ASN A 119 19.09 45.39 -34.80
N VAL A 120 19.46 44.16 -35.17
CA VAL A 120 20.30 43.90 -36.34
C VAL A 120 19.61 44.34 -37.64
N VAL A 121 18.30 44.12 -37.77
CA VAL A 121 17.54 44.61 -38.95
C VAL A 121 17.61 46.13 -39.07
N SER A 122 17.50 46.86 -37.96
CA SER A 122 17.58 48.32 -37.96
C SER A 122 19.02 48.86 -38.15
N ASN A 123 20.04 48.08 -37.78
CA ASN A 123 21.45 48.49 -37.78
C ASN A 123 22.35 47.43 -38.44
N ALA A 124 22.04 47.07 -39.70
CA ALA A 124 22.63 45.90 -40.35
C ALA A 124 24.17 45.97 -40.48
N ASP A 125 24.74 47.16 -40.56
CA ASP A 125 26.18 47.38 -40.77
C ASP A 125 26.98 47.45 -39.46
N ASP A 126 26.31 47.47 -38.31
CA ASP A 126 26.94 47.55 -36.98
C ASP A 126 27.42 46.17 -36.50
N PRO A 127 28.75 45.94 -36.37
CA PRO A 127 29.28 44.67 -35.86
C PRO A 127 28.86 44.38 -34.41
N SER A 128 28.64 45.41 -33.58
CA SER A 128 28.21 45.24 -32.19
C SER A 128 26.78 44.71 -32.10
N ALA A 129 25.87 45.19 -32.96
CA ALA A 129 24.51 44.66 -33.05
C ALA A 129 24.50 43.17 -33.45
N ARG A 130 25.31 42.79 -34.45
CA ARG A 130 25.46 41.39 -34.88
C ARG A 130 26.02 40.49 -33.78
N GLN A 131 27.03 40.97 -33.04
CA GLN A 131 27.62 40.22 -31.92
C GLN A 131 26.60 40.02 -30.79
N SER A 132 25.79 41.03 -30.47
CA SER A 132 24.71 40.90 -29.47
C SER A 132 23.71 39.81 -29.87
N MET A 133 23.24 39.81 -31.13
CA MET A 133 22.32 38.78 -31.62
C MET A 133 22.89 37.36 -31.47
N LEU A 134 24.18 37.16 -31.78
CA LEU A 134 24.84 35.86 -31.60
C LEU A 134 24.88 35.44 -30.12
N SER A 135 25.16 36.37 -29.20
CA SER A 135 25.14 36.08 -27.76
C SER A 135 23.74 35.69 -27.26
N TYR A 136 22.68 36.37 -27.71
CA TYR A 136 21.31 35.98 -27.36
C TYR A 136 20.89 34.66 -28.02
N ALA A 137 21.36 34.37 -29.23
CA ALA A 137 21.15 33.07 -29.86
C ALA A 137 21.80 31.92 -29.06
N GLN A 138 23.05 32.13 -28.62
CA GLN A 138 23.75 31.19 -27.75
C GLN A 138 23.02 30.99 -26.41
N GLY A 139 22.56 32.09 -25.79
CA GLY A 139 21.74 32.03 -24.57
C GLY A 139 20.46 31.21 -24.75
N LEU A 140 19.74 31.43 -25.86
CA LEU A 140 18.52 30.69 -26.18
C LEU A 140 18.81 29.19 -26.38
N VAL A 141 19.86 28.83 -27.13
CA VAL A 141 20.27 27.43 -27.33
C VAL A 141 20.64 26.79 -25.99
N ASN A 142 21.39 27.47 -25.13
CA ASN A 142 21.74 26.98 -23.80
C ASN A 142 20.48 26.73 -22.97
N GLN A 143 19.51 27.64 -22.99
CA GLN A 143 18.24 27.48 -22.27
C GLN A 143 17.48 26.24 -22.75
N PHE A 144 17.36 26.03 -24.07
CA PHE A 144 16.76 24.81 -24.63
C PHE A 144 17.49 23.55 -24.16
N GLN A 145 18.83 23.56 -24.17
CA GLN A 145 19.63 22.43 -23.73
C GLN A 145 19.45 22.13 -22.25
N THR A 146 19.43 23.14 -21.38
CA THR A 146 19.20 22.98 -19.94
C THR A 146 17.81 22.41 -19.66
N THR A 147 16.76 22.95 -20.29
CA THR A 147 15.40 22.41 -20.14
C THR A 147 15.33 20.95 -20.61
N ALA A 148 15.91 20.63 -21.76
CA ALA A 148 15.94 19.26 -22.29
C ALA A 148 16.71 18.29 -21.37
N GLN A 149 17.84 18.71 -20.81
CA GLN A 149 18.62 17.93 -19.85
C GLN A 149 17.84 17.67 -18.56
N TYR A 150 17.10 18.65 -18.07
CA TYR A 150 16.25 18.48 -16.88
C TYR A 150 15.15 17.45 -17.13
N LEU A 151 14.42 17.57 -18.24
CA LEU A 151 13.37 16.62 -18.62
C LEU A 151 13.92 15.19 -18.79
N THR A 152 15.11 15.07 -19.42
CA THR A 152 15.81 13.78 -19.57
C THR A 152 16.20 13.19 -18.21
N SER A 153 16.67 14.04 -17.28
CA SER A 153 17.02 13.61 -15.92
C SER A 153 15.78 13.15 -15.16
N MET A 154 14.65 13.85 -15.31
CA MET A 154 13.38 13.44 -14.70
C MET A 154 12.90 12.08 -15.24
N GLN A 155 13.00 11.87 -16.56
CA GLN A 155 12.70 10.57 -17.18
C GLN A 155 13.61 9.45 -16.62
N ASN A 156 14.90 9.71 -16.44
CA ASN A 156 15.83 8.74 -15.85
C ASN A 156 15.52 8.45 -14.38
N SER A 157 15.08 9.46 -13.62
CA SER A 157 14.60 9.28 -12.24
C SER A 157 13.38 8.36 -12.21
N VAL A 158 12.38 8.62 -13.04
CA VAL A 158 11.19 7.75 -13.15
C VAL A 158 11.56 6.31 -13.50
N ASN A 159 12.50 6.10 -14.42
CA ASN A 159 12.99 4.75 -14.74
C ASN A 159 13.69 4.06 -13.56
N THR A 160 14.34 4.84 -12.69
CA THR A 160 14.97 4.32 -11.47
C THR A 160 13.91 3.96 -10.43
N ASP A 161 12.90 4.83 -10.24
CA ASP A 161 11.78 4.61 -9.33
C ASP A 161 10.95 3.38 -9.75
N ILE A 162 10.76 3.17 -11.05
CA ILE A 162 10.09 1.96 -11.58
C ILE A 162 10.87 0.69 -11.18
N LYS A 163 12.20 0.68 -11.33
CA LYS A 163 13.03 -0.48 -10.95
C LYS A 163 12.94 -0.75 -9.44
N ALA A 164 13.06 0.28 -8.63
CA ALA A 164 12.92 0.17 -7.18
C ALA A 164 11.52 -0.34 -6.78
N SER A 165 10.47 0.14 -7.45
CA SER A 165 9.09 -0.32 -7.22
C SER A 165 8.93 -1.80 -7.56
N VAL A 166 9.52 -2.28 -8.65
CA VAL A 166 9.51 -3.71 -9.02
C VAL A 166 10.23 -4.56 -7.97
N GLU A 167 11.38 -4.11 -7.46
CA GLU A 167 12.11 -4.81 -6.38
C GLU A 167 11.28 -4.89 -5.09
N GLN A 168 10.59 -3.81 -4.73
CA GLN A 168 9.68 -3.78 -3.59
C GLN A 168 8.45 -4.68 -3.79
N ILE A 169 7.85 -4.67 -4.99
CA ILE A 169 6.74 -5.56 -5.35
C ILE A 169 7.14 -7.04 -5.17
N ASN A 170 8.33 -7.42 -5.65
CA ASN A 170 8.84 -8.78 -5.50
C ASN A 170 9.10 -9.13 -4.03
N THR A 171 9.64 -8.18 -3.27
CA THR A 171 9.90 -8.35 -1.82
C THR A 171 8.60 -8.57 -1.06
N TYR A 172 7.59 -7.73 -1.24
CA TYR A 172 6.29 -7.88 -0.58
C TYR A 172 5.59 -9.18 -1.02
N SER A 173 5.64 -9.53 -2.31
CA SER A 173 5.06 -10.78 -2.81
C SER A 173 5.71 -12.00 -2.13
N SER A 174 7.03 -12.01 -1.97
CA SER A 174 7.74 -13.09 -1.26
C SER A 174 7.34 -13.17 0.21
N GLN A 175 7.28 -12.03 0.90
CA GLN A 175 6.89 -12.00 2.32
C GLN A 175 5.44 -12.46 2.52
N ILE A 176 4.53 -12.11 1.61
CA ILE A 176 3.13 -12.59 1.62
C ILE A 176 3.09 -14.12 1.43
N ALA A 177 3.88 -14.68 0.49
CA ALA A 177 3.96 -16.12 0.29
C ALA A 177 4.53 -16.87 1.51
N ASP A 178 5.51 -16.28 2.20
CA ASP A 178 6.07 -16.82 3.45
C ASP A 178 5.04 -16.78 4.58
N LEU A 179 4.28 -15.70 4.71
CA LEU A 179 3.19 -15.60 5.69
C LEU A 179 2.07 -16.60 5.38
N ASN A 180 1.66 -16.77 4.12
CA ASN A 180 0.71 -17.81 3.72
C ASN A 180 1.19 -19.20 4.16
N THR A 181 2.47 -19.49 3.99
CA THR A 181 3.06 -20.77 4.43
C THR A 181 2.99 -20.94 5.95
N GLN A 182 3.24 -19.89 6.73
CA GLN A 182 3.14 -19.93 8.19
C GLN A 182 1.69 -20.08 8.66
N ILE A 183 0.76 -19.32 8.06
CA ILE A 183 -0.67 -19.38 8.34
C ILE A 183 -1.20 -20.79 8.05
N ALA A 184 -0.86 -21.36 6.88
CA ALA A 184 -1.26 -22.72 6.52
C ALA A 184 -0.77 -23.74 7.56
N LYS A 185 0.50 -23.67 7.99
CA LYS A 185 1.06 -24.57 9.02
C LYS A 185 0.30 -24.47 10.35
N LEU A 186 -0.03 -23.27 10.81
CA LEU A 186 -0.70 -23.07 12.10
C LEU A 186 -2.20 -23.42 12.08
N THR A 187 -2.82 -23.34 10.91
CA THR A 187 -4.24 -23.69 10.72
C THR A 187 -4.46 -25.18 10.43
N THR A 188 -3.42 -25.91 10.02
CA THR A 188 -3.50 -27.37 9.86
C THR A 188 -3.91 -28.07 11.16
N GLY A 189 -4.85 -29.03 11.08
CA GLY A 189 -5.30 -29.82 12.22
C GLY A 189 -6.38 -29.19 13.11
N GLY A 190 -7.02 -28.10 12.66
CA GLY A 190 -8.12 -27.45 13.40
C GLY A 190 -7.64 -26.42 14.44
N GLY A 191 -6.42 -25.93 14.31
CA GLY A 191 -5.91 -24.80 15.09
C GLY A 191 -6.71 -23.52 14.85
N SER A 192 -6.79 -22.66 15.87
CA SER A 192 -7.41 -21.33 15.72
C SER A 192 -6.63 -20.46 14.72
N ALA A 193 -7.32 -19.54 14.05
CA ALA A 193 -6.70 -18.64 13.08
C ALA A 193 -5.59 -17.79 13.75
N PRO A 194 -4.36 -17.73 13.19
CA PRO A 194 -3.28 -16.90 13.71
C PRO A 194 -3.52 -15.44 13.33
N ASN A 195 -4.38 -14.74 14.08
CA ASN A 195 -4.85 -13.38 13.76
C ASN A 195 -3.72 -12.39 13.49
N ASP A 196 -2.63 -12.44 14.26
CA ASP A 196 -1.50 -11.52 14.09
C ASP A 196 -0.77 -11.72 12.75
N LEU A 197 -0.65 -12.97 12.27
CA LEU A 197 -0.05 -13.25 10.96
C LEU A 197 -0.98 -12.83 9.82
N LEU A 198 -2.29 -12.96 10.02
CA LEU A 198 -3.27 -12.50 9.05
C LEU A 198 -3.27 -10.97 8.93
N ASP A 199 -3.16 -10.25 10.05
CA ASP A 199 -3.03 -8.79 10.06
C ASP A 199 -1.73 -8.32 9.39
N GLN A 200 -0.60 -9.01 9.65
CA GLN A 200 0.65 -8.74 8.94
C GLN A 200 0.53 -8.99 7.43
N CYS A 201 -0.18 -10.05 7.03
CA CYS A 201 -0.42 -10.34 5.62
C CYS A 201 -1.25 -9.25 4.96
N ASP A 202 -2.35 -8.83 5.59
CA ASP A 202 -3.20 -7.75 5.10
C ASP A 202 -2.43 -6.42 5.01
N GLN A 203 -1.54 -6.13 5.96
CA GLN A 203 -0.68 -4.95 5.92
C GLN A 203 0.31 -4.98 4.74
N LEU A 204 0.97 -6.12 4.49
CA LEU A 204 1.86 -6.27 3.34
C LEU A 204 1.12 -6.16 2.01
N ILE A 205 -0.09 -6.72 1.93
CA ILE A 205 -0.97 -6.58 0.77
C ILE A 205 -1.35 -5.11 0.55
N ASN A 206 -1.65 -4.36 1.61
CA ASN A 206 -1.98 -2.94 1.51
C ASN A 206 -0.76 -2.10 1.06
N ASN A 207 0.45 -2.42 1.54
CA ASN A 207 1.69 -1.78 1.10
C ASN A 207 1.95 -2.08 -0.39
N LEU A 208 1.81 -3.34 -0.80
CA LEU A 208 1.91 -3.76 -2.20
C LEU A 208 0.89 -3.02 -3.08
N ASN A 209 -0.36 -2.92 -2.61
CA ASN A 209 -1.44 -2.21 -3.29
C ASN A 209 -1.15 -0.71 -3.49
N GLY A 210 -0.35 -0.11 -2.60
CA GLY A 210 0.11 1.27 -2.73
C GLY A 210 1.13 1.48 -3.85
N LEU A 211 1.89 0.43 -4.20
CA LEU A 211 2.85 0.45 -5.33
C LEU A 211 2.17 0.07 -6.64
N VAL A 212 1.31 -0.94 -6.61
CA VAL A 212 0.59 -1.41 -7.78
C VAL A 212 -0.78 -1.94 -7.38
N GLY A 213 -1.83 -1.54 -8.09
CA GLY A 213 -3.18 -2.00 -7.79
C GLY A 213 -3.29 -3.53 -7.86
N VAL A 214 -3.70 -4.15 -6.76
CA VAL A 214 -3.83 -5.62 -6.66
C VAL A 214 -5.26 -6.03 -6.37
N ASN A 215 -5.64 -7.17 -6.93
CA ASN A 215 -6.82 -7.93 -6.57
C ASN A 215 -6.42 -9.05 -5.63
N VAL A 216 -7.20 -9.23 -4.57
CA VAL A 216 -6.94 -10.20 -3.52
C VAL A 216 -8.15 -11.12 -3.45
N SER A 217 -7.90 -12.41 -3.43
CA SER A 217 -8.91 -13.44 -3.20
C SER A 217 -8.35 -14.47 -2.22
N GLN A 218 -9.22 -15.23 -1.57
CA GLN A 218 -8.80 -16.29 -0.66
C GLN A 218 -9.25 -17.64 -1.22
N GLN A 219 -8.33 -18.61 -1.21
CA GLN A 219 -8.61 -19.99 -1.60
C GLN A 219 -7.98 -20.93 -0.58
N ASP A 220 -8.80 -21.84 -0.03
CA ASP A 220 -8.36 -22.83 0.97
C ASP A 220 -7.61 -22.20 2.17
N GLY A 221 -8.05 -21.00 2.58
CA GLY A 221 -7.44 -20.23 3.67
C GLY A 221 -6.21 -19.40 3.28
N ASN A 222 -5.67 -19.57 2.08
CA ASN A 222 -4.50 -18.82 1.58
C ASN A 222 -4.90 -17.60 0.76
N TYR A 223 -4.10 -16.54 0.85
CA TYR A 223 -4.26 -15.36 0.00
C TYR A 223 -3.68 -15.61 -1.39
N ILE A 224 -4.46 -15.29 -2.42
CA ILE A 224 -4.03 -15.19 -3.81
C ILE A 224 -4.06 -13.71 -4.19
N VAL A 225 -2.91 -13.20 -4.63
CA VAL A 225 -2.72 -11.79 -4.98
C VAL A 225 -2.36 -11.69 -6.46
N SER A 226 -3.14 -10.90 -7.20
CA SER A 226 -2.96 -10.70 -8.63
C SER A 226 -2.94 -9.22 -9.00
N MET A 227 -2.09 -8.86 -9.96
CA MET A 227 -2.01 -7.55 -10.57
C MET A 227 -2.57 -7.65 -11.99
N GLY A 228 -3.74 -7.09 -12.23
CA GLY A 228 -4.47 -7.30 -13.49
C GLY A 228 -4.70 -8.80 -13.74
N ASN A 229 -4.13 -9.31 -14.85
CA ASN A 229 -4.22 -10.74 -15.22
C ASN A 229 -3.00 -11.57 -14.78
N THR A 230 -2.03 -10.96 -14.08
CA THR A 230 -0.81 -11.63 -13.63
C THR A 230 -0.92 -11.97 -12.15
N THR A 231 -0.77 -13.24 -11.81
CA THR A 231 -0.72 -13.67 -10.40
C THR A 231 0.68 -13.43 -9.82
N LEU A 232 0.76 -12.64 -8.75
CA LEU A 232 2.00 -12.35 -8.03
C LEU A 232 2.24 -13.38 -6.92
N VAL A 233 1.18 -13.75 -6.21
CA VAL A 233 1.20 -14.74 -5.13
C VAL A 233 0.07 -15.74 -5.34
N ASN A 234 0.41 -17.03 -5.35
CA ASN A 234 -0.54 -18.13 -5.35
C ASN A 234 -0.25 -19.02 -4.13
N GLY A 235 -0.91 -18.71 -3.01
CA GLY A 235 -0.64 -19.36 -1.74
C GLY A 235 0.82 -19.21 -1.31
N SER A 236 1.54 -20.34 -1.19
CA SER A 236 2.94 -20.37 -0.77
C SER A 236 3.96 -20.09 -1.87
N LYS A 237 3.54 -19.70 -3.07
CA LYS A 237 4.43 -19.45 -4.21
C LYS A 237 4.28 -18.04 -4.75
N THR A 238 5.40 -17.44 -5.12
CA THR A 238 5.44 -16.22 -5.94
C THR A 238 5.71 -16.57 -7.40
N THR A 239 5.23 -15.74 -8.32
CA THR A 239 5.47 -15.89 -9.77
C THR A 239 6.22 -14.70 -10.33
#